data_AF-A0A4P9URP1-F1
#
_entry.id   AF-A0A4P9URP1-F1
#
_cell.length_a   1.000
_cell.length_b   1.000
_cell.length_c   1.000
_cell.angle_alpha   90.00
_cell.angle_beta   90.00
_cell.angle_gamma   90.00
#
_symmetry.space_group_name_H-M   'P 1'
#
loop_
_entity.id
_entity.type
_entity.pdbx_description
1 polymer ?
#
loop_
_entity_poly.entity_id
_entity_poly.type
_entity_poly.pdbx_seq_one_letter_code
_entity_poly.pdbx_strand_id
1 'polypeptide(L)'
;MLSFKKAALPIAMIILQSCSGIFTQTEPLENNRGYFIDASNCFKTSMRKERIKVPAGGGMTEVEIPIFYDAGTFTNCMRFAGHKTPKIDLEDYLTVSRQCYLEARGLSNADDIYADCVHRSRIGVELLEDDD
;
A
#
# COMPACT_ATOMS: atom_id res chain seq x y z
N MET A 1 -22.30 -5.41 68.16
CA MET A 1 -22.06 -6.76 67.58
C MET A 1 -21.26 -6.60 66.30
N LEU A 2 -20.00 -7.04 66.30
CA LEU A 2 -19.18 -7.15 65.09
C LEU A 2 -19.65 -8.36 64.27
N SER A 3 -19.84 -8.18 62.96
CA SER A 3 -19.96 -9.30 62.02
C SER A 3 -19.04 -9.05 60.83
N PHE A 4 -18.07 -9.95 60.66
CA PHE A 4 -17.14 -9.98 59.56
C PHE A 4 -17.71 -10.77 58.38
N LYS A 5 -17.17 -10.42 57.19
CA LYS A 5 -17.05 -11.19 55.95
C LYS A 5 -18.24 -11.13 54.98
N LYS A 6 -18.02 -10.45 53.87
CA LYS A 6 -17.77 -11.10 52.57
C LYS A 6 -17.08 -10.11 51.63
N ALA A 7 -15.81 -10.40 51.33
CA ALA A 7 -15.10 -9.80 50.22
C ALA A 7 -15.81 -10.26 48.93
N ALA A 8 -16.39 -9.32 48.20
CA ALA A 8 -16.88 -9.54 46.85
C ALA A 8 -15.87 -8.92 45.89
N LEU A 9 -15.42 -9.73 44.93
CA LEU A 9 -14.48 -9.38 43.86
C LEU A 9 -14.78 -8.00 43.25
N PRO A 10 -13.76 -7.18 42.95
CA PRO A 10 -13.98 -6.12 41.97
C PRO A 10 -14.22 -6.79 40.62
N ILE A 11 -15.44 -6.63 40.10
CA ILE A 11 -15.75 -6.92 38.70
C ILE A 11 -14.87 -5.95 37.90
N ALA A 12 -13.86 -6.51 37.23
CA ALA A 12 -13.11 -5.82 36.21
C ALA A 12 -14.09 -5.47 35.08
N MET A 13 -14.67 -4.26 35.15
CA MET A 13 -15.28 -3.64 33.99
C MET A 13 -14.16 -3.33 33.02
N ILE A 14 -13.92 -4.26 32.09
CA ILE A 14 -13.29 -3.96 30.82
C ILE A 14 -14.29 -3.05 30.10
N ILE A 15 -14.19 -1.74 30.38
CA ILE A 15 -14.81 -0.74 29.53
C ILE A 15 -14.01 -0.85 28.22
N LEU A 16 -14.59 -1.59 27.27
CA LEU A 16 -14.28 -1.46 25.86
C LEU A 16 -14.32 0.03 25.56
N GLN A 17 -13.14 0.65 25.48
CA GLN A 17 -13.00 1.95 24.88
C GLN A 17 -13.35 1.75 23.40
N SER A 18 -14.64 1.84 23.10
CA SER A 18 -15.11 2.26 21.80
C SER A 18 -14.40 3.58 21.54
N CYS A 19 -13.40 3.56 20.66
CA CYS A 19 -12.80 4.77 20.13
C CYS A 19 -13.89 5.47 19.31
N SER A 20 -14.70 6.26 19.99
CA SER A 20 -15.57 7.27 19.40
C SER A 20 -14.67 8.24 18.65
N GLY A 21 -14.88 8.30 17.34
CA GLY A 21 -14.16 9.16 16.42
C GLY A 21 -14.20 10.61 16.86
N ILE A 22 -13.02 11.18 17.00
CA ILE A 22 -12.74 12.59 16.81
C ILE A 22 -11.36 12.62 16.16
N PHE A 23 -11.31 13.04 14.89
CA PHE A 23 -10.51 14.18 14.44
C PHE A 23 -10.41 14.12 12.91
N THR A 24 -11.11 15.02 12.24
CA THR A 24 -10.86 15.37 10.85
C THR A 24 -9.46 15.95 10.75
N GLN A 25 -8.53 15.17 10.23
CA GLN A 25 -7.29 15.69 9.67
C GLN A 25 -7.02 14.87 8.41
N THR A 26 -7.12 15.52 7.26
CA THR A 26 -6.38 15.10 6.07
C THR A 26 -4.94 14.98 6.55
N GLU A 27 -4.50 13.75 6.82
CA GLU A 27 -3.24 13.58 7.51
C GLU A 27 -2.13 14.24 6.68
N PRO A 28 -1.18 14.94 7.33
CA PRO A 28 -0.04 15.46 6.62
C PRO A 28 0.62 14.31 5.87
N LEU A 29 1.05 14.57 4.63
CA LEU A 29 1.69 13.67 3.67
C LEU A 29 2.74 12.68 4.21
N GLU A 30 3.26 12.89 5.41
CA GLU A 30 4.10 11.94 6.15
C GLU A 30 3.40 10.60 6.42
N ASN A 31 2.07 10.56 6.56
CA ASN A 31 1.31 9.33 6.84
C ASN A 31 0.88 8.51 5.60
N ASN A 32 1.12 9.00 4.38
CA ASN A 32 0.82 8.24 3.16
C ASN A 32 1.97 7.30 2.73
N ARG A 33 3.07 7.23 3.50
CA ARG A 33 4.18 6.32 3.21
C ARG A 33 3.75 4.85 3.11
N GLY A 34 2.84 4.41 4.00
CA GLY A 34 2.27 3.06 3.94
C GLY A 34 1.56 2.78 2.61
N TYR A 35 0.72 3.73 2.16
CA TYR A 35 0.06 3.65 0.86
C TYR A 35 1.06 3.48 -0.30
N PHE A 36 2.13 4.27 -0.33
CA PHE A 36 3.10 4.20 -1.44
C PHE A 36 3.96 2.93 -1.41
N ILE A 37 4.29 2.41 -0.23
CA ILE A 37 4.95 1.10 -0.08
C ILE A 37 4.05 0.00 -0.64
N ASP A 38 2.78 0.01 -0.25
CA ASP A 38 1.81 -0.96 -0.74
C ASP A 38 1.58 -0.81 -2.25
N ALA A 39 1.50 0.42 -2.77
CA ALA A 39 1.41 0.68 -4.20
C ALA A 39 2.62 0.16 -4.98
N SER A 40 3.84 0.37 -4.48
CA SER A 40 5.07 -0.19 -5.04
C SER A 40 5.00 -1.73 -5.12
N ASN A 41 4.52 -2.38 -4.06
CA ASN A 41 4.37 -3.83 -4.02
C ASN A 41 3.25 -4.35 -4.92
N CYS A 42 2.11 -3.66 -4.94
CA CYS A 42 0.98 -4.00 -5.80
C CYS A 42 1.29 -3.77 -7.27
N PHE A 43 2.11 -2.77 -7.61
CA PHE A 43 2.62 -2.56 -8.95
C PHE A 43 3.53 -3.69 -9.43
N LYS A 44 4.42 -4.20 -8.56
CA LYS A 44 5.23 -5.39 -8.88
C LYS A 44 4.35 -6.63 -9.06
N THR A 45 3.27 -6.75 -8.29
CA THR A 45 2.33 -7.87 -8.34
C THR A 45 1.47 -7.85 -9.60
N SER A 46 1.08 -6.67 -10.08
CA SER A 46 0.31 -6.51 -11.31
C SER A 46 1.13 -6.71 -12.59
N MET A 47 2.45 -6.83 -12.47
CA MET A 47 3.36 -7.03 -13.58
C MET A 47 3.17 -8.40 -14.23
N ARG A 48 2.64 -8.42 -15.45
CA ARG A 48 2.64 -9.60 -16.29
C ARG A 48 4.01 -9.73 -16.92
N LYS A 49 4.65 -10.88 -16.70
CA LYS A 49 5.97 -11.19 -17.21
C LYS A 49 5.92 -12.30 -18.24
N GLU A 50 6.74 -12.17 -19.26
CA GLU A 50 7.02 -13.23 -20.21
C GLU A 50 8.42 -13.79 -19.94
N ARG A 51 8.60 -15.09 -20.18
CA ARG A 51 9.89 -15.77 -20.03
C ARG A 51 10.52 -15.91 -21.40
N ILE A 52 11.71 -15.34 -21.56
CA ILE A 52 12.49 -15.45 -22.80
C ILE A 52 13.83 -16.11 -22.50
N LYS A 53 14.37 -16.82 -23.49
CA LYS A 53 15.73 -17.37 -23.43
C LYS A 53 16.69 -16.41 -24.12
N VAL A 54 17.71 -15.96 -23.39
CA VAL A 54 18.77 -15.09 -23.91
C VAL A 54 20.12 -15.80 -23.88
N PRO A 55 21.00 -15.56 -24.87
CA PRO A 55 22.37 -16.07 -24.82
C PRO A 55 23.14 -15.46 -23.65
N ALA A 56 23.77 -16.28 -22.82
CA ALA A 56 24.71 -15.85 -21.78
C ALA A 56 25.90 -16.81 -21.76
N GLY A 57 27.12 -16.26 -21.67
CA GLY A 57 28.40 -16.93 -21.93
C GLY A 57 28.41 -18.45 -21.74
N GLY A 58 28.26 -19.20 -22.84
CA GLY A 58 28.31 -20.66 -22.87
C GLY A 58 26.96 -21.40 -22.93
N GLY A 59 25.81 -20.70 -22.90
CA GLY A 59 24.50 -21.34 -22.99
C GLY A 59 23.33 -20.37 -23.15
N MET A 60 22.12 -20.88 -22.88
CA MET A 60 20.88 -20.08 -22.84
C MET A 60 20.47 -19.89 -21.39
N THR A 61 20.21 -18.64 -20.99
CA THR A 61 19.65 -18.29 -19.68
C THR A 61 18.21 -17.83 -19.85
N GLU A 62 17.32 -18.31 -19.00
CA GLU A 62 15.93 -17.84 -18.95
C GLU A 62 15.88 -16.55 -18.13
N VAL A 63 15.24 -15.51 -18.69
CA VAL A 63 15.01 -14.24 -18.01
C VAL A 63 13.54 -13.88 -18.09
N GLU A 64 13.02 -13.29 -17.02
CA GLU A 64 11.66 -12.74 -16.98
C GLU A 64 11.67 -11.27 -17.42
N ILE A 65 10.86 -10.93 -18.42
CA ILE A 65 10.68 -9.56 -18.89
C ILE A 65 9.25 -9.08 -18.62
N PRO A 66 9.05 -7.87 -18.06
CA PRO A 66 7.73 -7.29 -17.93
C PRO A 66 7.16 -6.93 -19.31
N ILE A 67 5.94 -7.39 -19.61
CA ILE A 67 5.26 -7.13 -20.90
C ILE A 67 4.13 -6.10 -20.77
N PHE A 68 3.34 -6.16 -19.69
CA PHE A 68 2.32 -5.17 -19.37
C PHE A 68 1.94 -5.22 -17.88
N TYR A 69 1.16 -4.26 -17.42
CA TYR A 69 0.66 -4.19 -16.04
C TYR A 69 -0.85 -4.36 -16.04
N ASP A 70 -1.35 -5.24 -15.18
CA ASP A 70 -2.76 -5.55 -15.08
C ASP A 70 -3.44 -4.65 -14.03
N ALA A 71 -4.19 -3.67 -14.53
CA ALA A 71 -4.97 -2.73 -13.73
C ALA A 71 -5.88 -3.43 -12.69
N GLY A 72 -6.57 -4.50 -13.08
CA GLY A 72 -7.44 -5.25 -12.16
C GLY A 72 -6.68 -5.89 -11.00
N THR A 73 -5.50 -6.46 -11.27
CA THR A 73 -4.61 -7.07 -10.28
C THR A 73 -4.06 -6.01 -9.34
N PHE A 74 -3.66 -4.85 -9.87
CA PHE A 74 -3.21 -3.73 -9.05
C PHE A 74 -4.31 -3.28 -8.08
N THR A 75 -5.51 -3.00 -8.60
CA THR A 75 -6.65 -2.53 -7.78
C THR A 75 -7.04 -3.55 -6.72
N ASN A 76 -7.07 -4.83 -7.07
CA ASN A 76 -7.35 -5.88 -6.09
C ASN A 76 -6.29 -5.93 -5.00
N CYS A 77 -5.01 -5.83 -5.35
CA CYS A 77 -3.92 -5.81 -4.37
C CYS A 77 -4.04 -4.61 -3.42
N MET A 78 -4.27 -3.40 -3.95
CA MET A 78 -4.45 -2.20 -3.11
C MET A 78 -5.64 -2.35 -2.15
N ARG A 79 -6.75 -2.92 -2.64
CA ARG A 79 -7.92 -3.23 -1.82
C ARG A 79 -7.61 -4.24 -0.71
N PHE A 80 -6.81 -5.28 -1.00
CA PHE A 80 -6.36 -6.24 0.02
C PHE A 80 -5.43 -5.61 1.06
N ALA A 81 -4.65 -4.61 0.67
CA ALA A 81 -3.82 -3.82 1.59
C ALA A 81 -4.62 -2.79 2.42
N GLY A 82 -5.95 -2.76 2.27
CA GLY A 82 -6.83 -1.85 3.01
C GLY A 82 -6.97 -0.47 2.37
N HIS A 83 -6.41 -0.26 1.18
CA HIS A 83 -6.50 1.00 0.45
C HIS A 83 -7.68 1.00 -0.50
N LYS A 84 -8.38 2.14 -0.58
CA LYS A 84 -9.46 2.30 -1.55
C LYS A 84 -8.90 2.51 -2.94
N THR A 85 -9.70 2.18 -3.94
CA THR A 85 -9.35 2.44 -5.34
C THR A 85 -9.26 3.95 -5.54
N PRO A 86 -8.10 4.49 -5.95
CA PRO A 86 -7.97 5.92 -6.17
C PRO A 86 -8.85 6.40 -7.33
N LYS A 87 -9.42 7.61 -7.21
CA LYS A 87 -10.26 8.27 -8.24
C LYS A 87 -9.43 8.83 -9.42
N ILE A 88 -8.39 8.11 -9.82
CA ILE A 88 -7.55 8.47 -10.95
C ILE A 88 -7.76 7.49 -12.09
N ASP A 89 -7.50 7.95 -13.32
CA ASP A 89 -7.26 7.04 -14.42
C ASP A 89 -6.13 6.07 -14.04
N LEU A 90 -6.50 4.79 -13.94
CA LEU A 90 -5.62 3.74 -13.47
C LEU A 90 -4.46 3.48 -14.44
N GLU A 91 -4.66 3.73 -15.75
CA GLU A 91 -3.61 3.61 -16.74
C GLU A 91 -2.58 4.74 -16.58
N ASP A 92 -3.03 5.97 -16.28
CA ASP A 92 -2.15 7.10 -15.96
C ASP A 92 -1.35 6.83 -14.68
N TYR A 93 -2.02 6.33 -13.64
CA TYR A 93 -1.35 5.95 -12.39
C TYR A 93 -0.30 4.86 -12.61
N LEU A 94 -0.63 3.80 -13.35
CA LEU A 94 0.32 2.72 -13.65
C LEU A 94 1.49 3.22 -14.49
N THR A 95 1.25 4.17 -15.40
CA THR A 95 2.31 4.80 -16.20
C THR A 95 3.30 5.56 -15.33
N VAL A 96 2.82 6.40 -14.41
CA VAL A 96 3.68 7.12 -13.46
C VAL A 96 4.34 6.18 -12.47
N SER A 97 3.59 5.23 -11.91
CA SER A 97 4.11 4.20 -11.01
C SER A 97 5.25 3.42 -11.66
N ARG A 98 5.14 3.12 -12.96
CA ARG A 98 6.23 2.49 -13.73
C ARG A 98 7.47 3.37 -13.77
N GLN A 99 7.32 4.66 -14.09
CA GLN A 99 8.44 5.58 -14.15
C GLN A 99 9.13 5.70 -12.79
N CYS A 100 8.36 5.89 -11.72
CA CYS A 100 8.87 6.00 -10.35
C CYS A 100 9.54 4.70 -9.87
N TYR A 101 9.00 3.54 -10.24
CA TYR A 101 9.64 2.26 -9.94
C TYR A 101 10.99 2.12 -10.65
N LEU A 102 11.10 2.56 -11.90
CA LEU A 102 12.36 2.52 -12.65
C LEU A 102 13.42 3.50 -12.10
N GLU A 103 13.00 4.62 -11.52
CA GLU A 103 13.88 5.57 -10.83
C GLU A 103 14.39 5.02 -9.49
N ALA A 104 13.51 4.35 -8.74
CA ALA A 104 13.81 3.82 -7.41
C ALA A 104 14.60 2.49 -7.42
N ARG A 105 14.47 1.68 -8.47
CA ARG A 105 15.01 0.30 -8.47
C ARG A 105 16.52 0.27 -8.27
N GLY A 106 16.97 -0.62 -7.38
CA GLY A 106 18.39 -0.82 -7.10
C GLY A 106 18.99 0.17 -6.10
N LEU A 107 18.19 1.10 -5.56
CA LEU A 107 18.60 2.01 -4.49
C LEU A 107 18.26 1.44 -3.12
N SER A 108 19.04 1.78 -2.10
CA SER A 108 18.87 1.28 -0.73
C SER A 108 17.60 1.79 -0.03
N ASN A 109 17.05 2.91 -0.51
CA ASN A 109 15.82 3.56 -0.04
C ASN A 109 14.77 3.63 -1.16
N ALA A 110 14.64 2.55 -1.95
CA ALA A 110 13.79 2.50 -3.13
C ALA A 110 12.33 2.92 -2.85
N ASP A 111 11.74 2.48 -1.74
CA ASP A 111 10.34 2.80 -1.44
C ASP A 111 10.12 4.29 -1.15
N ASP A 112 11.08 4.94 -0.48
CA ASP A 112 11.05 6.38 -0.21
C ASP A 112 11.17 7.18 -1.52
N ILE A 113 12.09 6.79 -2.40
CA ILE A 113 12.29 7.45 -3.69
C ILE A 113 11.07 7.26 -4.60
N TYR A 114 10.46 6.08 -4.57
CA TYR A 114 9.21 5.82 -5.27
C TYR A 114 8.10 6.75 -4.77
N ALA A 115 7.91 6.83 -3.45
CA ALA A 115 6.88 7.67 -2.83
C ALA A 115 7.07 9.16 -3.20
N ASP A 116 8.31 9.66 -3.11
CA ASP A 116 8.65 11.04 -3.49
C ASP A 116 8.37 11.30 -4.98
N CYS A 117 8.71 10.36 -5.85
CA CYS A 117 8.45 10.49 -7.29
C CYS A 117 6.95 10.57 -7.59
N VAL A 118 6.14 9.66 -7.04
CA VAL A 118 4.68 9.66 -7.25
C VAL A 118 4.09 10.96 -6.72
N HIS A 119 4.54 11.44 -5.56
CA HIS A 119 4.10 12.73 -5.02
C HIS A 119 4.39 13.91 -5.96
N ARG A 120 5.61 13.99 -6.52
CA ARG A 120 5.99 15.08 -7.44
C ARG A 120 5.25 15.06 -8.77
N SER A 121 4.76 13.90 -9.20
CA SER A 121 4.12 13.71 -10.50
C SER A 121 2.75 14.40 -10.67
N ARG A 122 2.21 15.01 -9.60
CA ARG A 122 0.89 15.69 -9.57
C ARG A 122 -0.30 14.82 -9.96
N ILE A 123 -0.10 13.51 -10.04
CA ILE A 123 -1.18 12.54 -9.91
C ILE A 123 -1.72 12.67 -8.50
N GLY A 124 -2.76 13.49 -8.35
CA GLY A 124 -3.48 13.65 -7.10
C GLY A 124 -4.16 12.33 -6.77
N VAL A 125 -3.52 11.49 -5.97
CA VAL A 125 -4.16 10.33 -5.37
C VAL A 125 -5.08 10.86 -4.28
N GLU A 126 -6.32 11.15 -4.65
CA GLU A 126 -7.36 11.40 -3.66
C GLU A 126 -7.86 10.06 -3.16
N LEU A 127 -7.49 9.71 -1.92
CA LEU A 127 -8.07 8.60 -1.19
C LEU A 127 -9.42 9.08 -0.68
N LEU A 128 -10.51 8.50 -1.18
CA LEU A 128 -11.83 8.81 -0.65
C LEU A 128 -12.05 8.02 0.65
N GLU A 129 -12.68 8.66 1.62
CA GLU A 129 -13.46 7.96 2.65
C GLU A 129 -14.80 7.51 2.03
N ASP A 130 -15.44 6.48 2.59
CA ASP A 130 -16.69 5.96 2.02
C ASP A 130 -17.77 6.96 2.40
N ASP A 131 -18.55 7.43 1.43
CA ASP A 131 -19.90 7.88 1.74
C ASP A 131 -20.71 6.59 1.92
N ASP A 132 -21.09 6.30 3.16
CA ASP A 132 -21.99 5.18 3.54
C ASP A 132 -23.26 5.12 2.66
#